data_AF-A0A435HTR9-F1
#
_entry.id   AF-A0A435HTR9-F1
#
_cell.length_a   1.000
_cell.length_b   1.000
_cell.length_c   1.000
_cell.angle_alpha   90.00
_cell.angle_beta   90.00
_cell.angle_gamma   90.00
#
_symmetry.space_group_name_H-M   'P 1'
#
loop_
_entity.id
_entity.type
_entity.pdbx_description
1 polymer ?
#
loop_
_entity_poly.entity_id
_entity_poly.type
_entity_poly.pdbx_seq_one_letter_code
_entity_poly.pdbx_strand_id
1 'polypeptide(L)' 'MNGTEIKEVETRLFRVPLREVMTDAKHGAHTHFELVTVTLRLADGSEGTGYTYTG' A
#
# COMPACT_ATOMS: atom_id res chain seq x y z
N MET A 1 -15.89 -24.93 11.75
CA MET A 1 -14.49 -24.53 11.57
C MET A 1 -14.53 -23.06 11.16
N ASN A 2 -13.96 -22.16 11.95
CA ASN A 2 -13.74 -20.80 11.45
C ASN A 2 -12.63 -20.90 10.39
N GLY A 3 -12.85 -20.29 9.22
CA GLY A 3 -11.89 -20.25 8.11
C GLY A 3 -11.33 -18.84 7.87
N THR A 4 -11.80 -17.86 8.64
CA THR A 4 -11.53 -16.44 8.43
C THR A 4 -10.44 -15.89 9.33
N GLU A 5 -9.72 -16.74 10.06
CA GLU A 5 -8.54 -16.34 10.83
C GLU A 5 -7.43 -15.87 9.89
N ILE A 6 -6.83 -14.73 10.22
CA ILE A 6 -5.65 -14.22 9.51
C ILE A 6 -4.47 -15.14 9.76
N LYS A 7 -3.86 -15.67 8.70
CA LYS A 7 -2.67 -16.54 8.75
C LYS A 7 -1.40 -15.84 8.33
N GLU A 8 -1.50 -14.87 7.44
CA GLU A 8 -0.35 -14.17 6.90
C GLU A 8 -0.69 -12.70 6.68
N VAL A 9 0.32 -11.85 6.91
CA VAL A 9 0.28 -10.40 6.67
C VAL A 9 1.55 -10.06 5.92
N GLU A 10 1.43 -9.69 4.65
CA GLU A 10 2.54 -9.23 3.83
C GLU A 10 2.43 -7.71 3.61
N THR A 11 3.50 -6.97 3.86
CA THR A 11 3.56 -5.53 3.59
C THR A 11 4.60 -5.23 2.51
N ARG A 12 4.30 -4.27 1.64
CA ARG A 12 5.24 -3.79 0.62
C ARG A 12 5.18 -2.27 0.53
N LEU A 13 6.34 -1.65 0.36
CA LEU A 13 6.50 -0.22 0.10
C LEU A 13 7.00 -0.02 -1.32
N PHE A 14 6.31 0.81 -2.08
CA PHE A 14 6.71 1.21 -3.43
C PHE A 14 6.94 2.72 -3.46
N ARG A 15 8.03 3.15 -4.10
CA ARG A 15 8.25 4.56 -4.49
C ARG A 15 7.89 4.70 -5.95
N VAL A 16 6.69 5.20 -6.22
CA VAL A 16 6.14 5.30 -7.57
C VAL A 16 6.49 6.68 -8.14
N PRO A 17 7.32 6.75 -9.20
CA PRO A 17 7.72 8.04 -9.78
C PRO A 17 6.50 8.76 -10.39
N LEU A 18 6.43 10.07 -10.18
CA LEU A 18 5.51 10.92 -10.91
C LEU A 18 6.05 11.17 -12.32
N ARG A 19 5.15 11.38 -13.28
CA ARG A 19 5.54 11.69 -14.66
C ARG A 19 6.31 13.02 -14.76
N GLU A 20 5.99 13.95 -13.86
CA GLU A 20 6.54 15.30 -13.77
C GLU A 20 6.64 15.69 -12.29
N VAL A 21 7.49 16.66 -11.97
CA VAL A 21 7.59 17.19 -10.60
C VAL A 21 6.34 18.01 -10.29
N MET A 22 5.60 17.63 -9.26
CA MET A 22 4.42 18.37 -8.80
C MET A 22 4.76 19.22 -7.59
N THR A 23 4.28 20.46 -7.54
CA THR A 23 4.52 21.35 -6.39
C THR A 23 3.24 21.98 -5.89
N ASP A 24 3.08 22.08 -4.58
CA ASP A 24 2.03 22.89 -3.96
C ASP A 24 2.59 23.89 -2.92
N ALA A 25 1.72 24.76 -2.41
CA ALA A 25 2.08 25.86 -1.52
C ALA A 25 2.60 25.43 -0.13
N LYS A 26 2.42 24.17 0.28
CA LYS A 26 2.78 23.66 1.62
C LYS A 26 3.77 22.49 1.59
N HIS A 27 3.74 21.66 0.57
CA HIS A 27 4.45 20.38 0.55
C HIS A 27 5.68 20.37 -0.35
N GLY A 28 5.99 21.49 -1.01
CA GLY A 28 7.20 21.61 -1.84
C GLY A 28 7.10 20.74 -3.08
N ALA A 29 8.21 20.17 -3.53
CA ALA A 29 8.29 19.40 -4.77
C ALA A 29 8.19 17.89 -4.55
N HIS A 30 7.18 17.28 -5.15
CA HIS A 30 6.97 15.84 -5.20
C HIS A 30 7.51 15.27 -6.51
N THR A 31 8.41 14.30 -6.39
CA THR A 31 8.98 13.54 -7.53
C THR A 31 8.40 12.13 -7.63
N HIS A 32 7.86 11.63 -6.53
CA HIS A 32 7.24 10.33 -6.38
C HIS A 32 6.22 10.39 -5.25
N PHE A 33 5.36 9.38 -5.18
CA PHE A 33 4.59 9.09 -3.97
C PHE A 33 4.96 7.69 -3.47
N GLU A 34 4.77 7.47 -2.18
CA GLU A 34 4.94 6.19 -1.51
C GLU A 34 3.59 5.47 -1.41
N LEU A 35 3.52 4.26 -1.97
CA LEU A 35 2.37 3.37 -1.89
C LEU A 35 2.71 2.23 -0.92
N VAL A 36 1.90 2.07 0.11
CA VAL A 36 2.01 0.96 1.08
C VAL A 36 0.87 0.00 0.83
N THR A 37 1.18 -1.24 0.46
CA THR A 37 0.18 -2.31 0.31
C THR A 37 0.29 -3.31 1.45
N VAL A 38 -0.85 -3.84 1.90
CA VAL A 38 -0.94 -4.92 2.88
C VAL A 38 -1.81 -6.03 2.31
N THR A 39 -1.24 -7.22 2.13
CA THR A 39 -1.96 -8.42 1.72
C THR A 39 -2.19 -9.31 2.93
N LEU A 40 -3.44 -9.63 3.21
CA LEU A 40 -3.83 -10.62 4.22
C LEU A 40 -4.19 -11.93 3.52
N ARG A 41 -3.70 -13.05 4.06
CA ARG A 41 -4.17 -14.39 3.69
C ARG A 41 -4.85 -15.06 4.88
N LEU A 42 -6.05 -15.59 4.66
CA LEU A 42 -6.85 -16.25 5.68
C LEU A 42 -6.62 -17.77 5.70
N ALA A 43 -7.11 -18.44 6.74
CA ALA A 43 -6.97 -19.89 6.92
C ALA A 43 -7.67 -20.72 5.83
N ASP A 44 -8.74 -20.19 5.24
CA ASP A 44 -9.44 -20.80 4.11
C ASP A 44 -8.76 -20.55 2.74
N GLY A 45 -7.64 -19.82 2.73
CA GLY A 45 -6.89 -19.48 1.53
C GLY A 45 -7.37 -18.20 0.82
N SER A 46 -8.43 -17.55 1.32
CA SER A 46 -8.86 -16.26 0.79
C SER A 46 -7.78 -15.19 1.00
N GLU A 47 -7.66 -14.28 0.04
CA GLU A 47 -6.71 -13.17 0.08
C GLU A 47 -7.40 -11.84 -0.13
N GLY A 48 -6.92 -10.81 0.57
CA GLY A 48 -7.37 -9.44 0.43
C GLY A 48 -6.20 -8.48 0.52
N THR A 49 -6.11 -7.52 -0.41
CA THR A 49 -5.08 -6.48 -0.40
C THR A 49 -5.70 -5.12 -0.13
N GLY A 50 -5.28 -4.48 0.96
CA GLY A 50 -5.54 -3.07 1.23
C GLY A 50 -4.31 -2.22 0.92
N TYR A 51 -4.49 -0.91 0.80
CA TYR A 51 -3.38 0.01 0.62
C TYR A 51 -3.66 1.39 1.20
N THR A 52 -2.60 2.14 1.42
CA THR A 52 -2.63 3.59 1.66
C THR A 52 -1.50 4.24 0.87
N TYR A 53 -1.55 5.55 0.69
CA TYR A 53 -0.48 6.30 0.04
C TYR A 53 -0.16 7.56 0.83
N THR A 54 1.08 8.00 0.68
CA THR A 54 1.56 9.30 1.10
C THR A 54 2.50 9.81 0.02
N GLY A 55 2.68 11.12 -0.07
CA GLY A 55 3.28 11.71 -1.26
C GLY A 55 3.01 13.16 -1.20
#